data_AF-A0A4Q3RU55-F1
#
_entry.id   AF-A0A4Q3RU55-F1
#
_cell.length_a   1.000
_cell.length_b   1.000
_cell.length_c   1.000
_cell.angle_alpha   90.00
_cell.angle_beta   90.00
_cell.angle_gamma   90.00
#
_symmetry.space_group_name_H-M   'P 1'
#
loop_
_entity.id
_entity.type
_entity.pdbx_description
1 polymer ?
#
loop_
_entity_poly.entity_id
_entity_poly.type
_entity_poly.pdbx_seq_one_letter_code
_entity_poly.pdbx_strand_id
1 'polypeptide(L)'
;TRYIEAVASGLARHDLQGKPVEPVAPEHVHHAILELYKRRSGRDPEQARQRAVAQLAAAVEASGLGREGYRERFTSPDDNVHAMLEDVLAVVAQKGARREALQKAFKASGKSVADFAEMYGLDPAEARRLLA
;
A
#
# COMPACT_ATOMS: atom_id res chain seq x y z
N THR A 1 15.28 -1.65 14.42
CA THR A 1 15.06 -2.61 15.54
C THR A 1 13.75 -3.34 15.27
N ARG A 2 13.65 -4.63 15.63
CA ARG A 2 12.55 -5.53 15.23
C ARG A 2 11.14 -5.00 15.50
N TYR A 3 10.96 -4.22 16.58
CA TYR A 3 9.66 -3.62 16.90
C TYR A 3 9.17 -2.63 15.82
N ILE A 4 10.04 -1.73 15.35
CA ILE A 4 9.65 -0.74 14.33
C ILE A 4 9.33 -1.44 13.01
N GLU A 5 10.03 -2.53 12.70
CA GLU A 5 9.73 -3.36 11.53
C GLU A 5 8.35 -4.00 11.63
N ALA A 6 7.95 -4.49 12.80
CA ALA A 6 6.61 -5.03 13.02
C ALA A 6 5.51 -3.97 12.86
N VAL A 7 5.74 -2.75 13.39
CA VAL A 7 4.80 -1.61 13.25
C VAL A 7 4.70 -1.17 11.80
N ALA A 8 5.83 -1.05 11.08
CA ALA A 8 5.85 -0.70 9.65
C ALA A 8 5.17 -1.76 8.77
N SER A 9 5.16 -3.02 9.21
CA SER A 9 4.39 -4.11 8.58
C SER A 9 2.91 -4.15 8.99
N GLY A 10 2.46 -3.26 9.90
CA GLY A 10 1.08 -3.23 10.36
C GLY A 10 0.65 -4.47 11.16
N LEU A 11 1.61 -5.20 11.76
CA LEU A 11 1.30 -6.41 12.52
C LEU A 11 0.40 -6.09 13.74
N ALA A 12 -0.52 -7.00 14.04
CA ALA A 12 -1.45 -6.85 15.15
C ALA A 12 -0.72 -6.71 16.49
N ARG A 13 -1.17 -5.74 17.29
CA ARG A 13 -0.78 -5.62 18.69
C ARG A 13 -1.61 -6.62 19.50
N HIS A 14 -1.06 -7.10 20.60
CA HIS A 14 -1.72 -8.06 21.47
C HIS A 14 -1.74 -7.54 22.91
N ASP A 15 -2.81 -7.86 23.64
CA ASP A 15 -2.94 -7.56 25.07
C ASP A 15 -2.09 -8.53 25.92
N LEU A 16 -2.15 -8.38 27.25
CA LEU A 16 -1.42 -9.24 28.20
C LEU A 16 -1.91 -10.70 28.18
N GLN A 17 -3.09 -10.95 27.66
CA GLN A 17 -3.68 -12.27 27.49
C GLN A 17 -3.39 -12.86 26.09
N GLY A 18 -2.62 -12.16 25.26
CA GLY A 18 -2.26 -12.58 23.92
C GLY A 18 -3.39 -12.46 22.90
N LYS A 19 -4.43 -11.66 23.18
CA LYS A 19 -5.52 -11.40 22.22
C LYS A 19 -5.20 -10.19 21.36
N PRO A 20 -5.51 -10.22 20.05
CA PRO A 20 -5.30 -9.08 19.19
C PRO A 20 -6.16 -7.89 19.64
N VAL A 21 -5.55 -6.72 19.72
CA VAL A 21 -6.24 -5.46 20.01
C VAL A 21 -6.48 -4.66 18.72
N GLU A 22 -6.91 -3.40 18.85
CA GLU A 22 -7.23 -2.57 17.70
C GLU A 22 -6.03 -2.47 16.72
N PRO A 23 -6.31 -2.45 15.40
CA PRO A 23 -5.30 -2.29 14.38
C PRO A 23 -4.38 -1.11 14.67
N VAL A 24 -3.12 -1.25 14.24
CA VAL A 24 -2.17 -0.16 14.31
C VAL A 24 -2.69 0.99 13.45
N ALA A 25 -2.85 2.17 14.06
CA ALA A 25 -3.33 3.34 13.33
C ALA A 25 -2.41 3.65 12.12
N PRO A 26 -2.95 4.08 10.97
CA PRO A 26 -2.17 4.39 9.77
C PRO A 26 -0.99 5.33 10.03
N GLU A 27 -1.15 6.26 10.97
CA GLU A 27 -0.13 7.22 11.37
C GLU A 27 1.10 6.54 11.98
N HIS A 28 0.90 5.53 12.83
CA HIS A 28 2.01 4.78 13.41
C HIS A 28 2.75 3.95 12.35
N VAL A 29 2.02 3.34 11.42
CA VAL A 29 2.61 2.57 10.31
C VAL A 29 3.45 3.50 9.42
N HIS A 30 2.87 4.63 9.01
CA HIS A 30 3.53 5.64 8.18
C HIS A 30 4.85 6.13 8.81
N HIS A 31 4.79 6.58 10.07
CA HIS A 31 5.97 7.08 10.77
C HIS A 31 7.03 5.98 10.99
N ALA A 32 6.62 4.73 11.25
CA ALA A 32 7.55 3.62 11.38
C ALA A 32 8.30 3.32 10.06
N ILE A 33 7.62 3.43 8.91
CA ILE A 33 8.26 3.27 7.60
C ILE A 33 9.29 4.38 7.36
N LEU A 34 8.94 5.64 7.62
CA LEU A 34 9.86 6.78 7.46
C LEU A 34 11.08 6.68 8.38
N GLU A 35 10.88 6.22 9.62
CA GLU A 35 11.98 6.01 10.57
C GLU A 35 12.92 4.88 10.11
N LEU A 36 12.38 3.78 9.56
CA LEU A 36 13.22 2.73 8.98
C LEU A 36 13.96 3.19 7.73
N TYR A 37 13.31 3.98 6.87
CA TYR A 37 13.94 4.61 5.72
C TYR A 37 15.14 5.43 6.17
N LYS A 38 14.93 6.40 7.07
CA LYS A 38 15.99 7.25 7.63
C LYS A 38 17.16 6.46 8.19
N ARG A 39 16.90 5.39 8.96
CA ARG A 39 17.95 4.53 9.55
C ARG A 39 18.73 3.73 8.51
N ARG A 40 18.08 3.31 7.42
CA ARG A 40 18.67 2.45 6.39
C ARG A 40 19.36 3.26 5.29
N SER A 41 18.95 4.51 5.08
CA SER A 41 19.54 5.40 4.07
C SER A 41 21.04 5.65 4.26
N GLY A 42 21.56 5.57 5.50
CA GLY A 42 23.00 5.70 5.75
C GLY A 42 23.86 4.53 5.27
N ARG A 43 23.26 3.38 4.92
CA ARG A 43 23.99 2.19 4.44
C ARG A 43 23.80 1.96 2.95
N ASP A 44 22.53 1.98 2.51
CA ASP A 44 22.14 1.75 1.12
C ASP A 44 20.89 2.62 0.84
N PRO A 45 21.08 3.86 0.36
CA PRO A 45 20.00 4.81 0.13
C PRO A 45 18.97 4.32 -0.89
N GLU A 46 19.42 3.68 -1.96
CA GLU A 46 18.57 3.26 -3.06
C GLU A 46 17.68 2.08 -2.64
N GLN A 47 18.27 1.06 -2.00
CA GLN A 47 17.48 -0.04 -1.44
C GLN A 47 16.53 0.44 -0.34
N ALA A 48 16.96 1.38 0.50
CA ALA A 48 16.10 1.97 1.53
C ALA A 48 14.89 2.66 0.91
N ARG A 49 15.09 3.46 -0.15
CA ARG A 49 14.01 4.14 -0.88
C ARG A 49 13.05 3.14 -1.50
N GLN A 50 13.54 2.14 -2.23
CA GLN A 50 12.70 1.13 -2.87
C GLN A 50 11.82 0.38 -1.85
N ARG A 51 12.38 0.03 -0.70
CA ARG A 51 11.63 -0.60 0.39
C ARG A 51 10.57 0.34 0.97
N ALA A 52 10.93 1.59 1.22
CA ALA A 52 10.00 2.59 1.76
C ALA A 52 8.82 2.83 0.80
N VAL A 53 9.09 2.98 -0.49
CA VAL A 53 8.06 3.14 -1.54
C VAL A 53 7.10 1.96 -1.54
N ALA A 54 7.60 0.73 -1.51
CA ALA A 54 6.75 -0.46 -1.48
C ALA A 54 5.88 -0.55 -0.21
N GLN A 55 6.47 -0.24 0.96
CA GLN A 55 5.75 -0.25 2.24
C GLN A 55 4.70 0.87 2.32
N LEU A 56 5.04 2.08 1.86
CA LEU A 56 4.11 3.20 1.83
C LEU A 56 2.93 2.93 0.89
N ALA A 57 3.17 2.34 -0.29
CA ALA A 57 2.09 1.97 -1.20
C ALA A 57 1.10 1.00 -0.54
N ALA A 58 1.60 -0.02 0.14
CA ALA A 58 0.76 -0.95 0.89
C ALA A 58 0.03 -0.27 2.06
N ALA A 59 0.70 0.65 2.76
CA ALA A 59 0.11 1.40 3.86
C ALA A 59 -1.02 2.35 3.39
N VAL A 60 -0.88 2.99 2.24
CA VAL A 60 -1.93 3.81 1.61
C VAL A 60 -3.15 2.93 1.33
N GLU A 61 -2.97 1.81 0.65
CA GLU A 61 -4.06 0.89 0.33
C GLU A 61 -4.76 0.34 1.59
N ALA A 62 -3.98 -0.07 2.60
CA ALA A 62 -4.51 -0.61 3.86
C ALA A 62 -5.21 0.43 4.73
N SER A 63 -4.85 1.72 4.61
CA SER A 63 -5.47 2.80 5.39
C SER A 63 -6.94 3.05 5.02
N GLY A 64 -7.36 2.65 3.82
CA GLY A 64 -8.67 2.99 3.27
C GLY A 64 -8.85 4.48 2.96
N LEU A 65 -7.82 5.30 3.15
CA LEU A 65 -7.85 6.73 2.82
C LEU A 65 -7.72 6.90 1.29
N GLY A 66 -8.52 7.79 0.72
CA GLY A 66 -8.31 8.26 -0.65
C GLY A 66 -7.00 9.07 -0.77
N ARG A 67 -6.58 9.32 -2.01
CA ARG A 67 -5.31 10.03 -2.31
C ARG A 67 -5.16 11.35 -1.55
N GLU A 68 -6.17 12.22 -1.62
CA GLU A 68 -6.16 13.53 -0.96
C GLU A 68 -6.15 13.39 0.56
N GLY A 69 -6.99 12.50 1.11
CA GLY A 69 -7.06 12.29 2.56
C GLY A 69 -5.76 11.74 3.15
N TYR A 70 -5.02 10.91 2.41
CA TYR A 70 -3.69 10.46 2.80
C TYR A 70 -2.67 11.60 2.71
N ARG A 71 -2.68 12.39 1.62
CA ARG A 71 -1.78 13.54 1.43
C ARG A 71 -1.93 14.58 2.54
N GLU A 72 -3.16 15.00 2.83
CA GLU A 72 -3.47 16.00 3.86
C GLU A 72 -2.99 15.54 5.25
N ARG A 73 -3.15 14.25 5.54
CA ARG A 73 -2.79 13.67 6.84
C ARG A 73 -1.29 13.50 7.03
N PHE A 74 -0.54 13.22 5.97
CA PHE A 74 0.87 12.84 6.01
C PHE A 74 1.79 13.81 5.27
N THR A 75 1.43 15.09 5.25
CA THR A 75 2.29 16.13 4.68
C THR A 75 3.60 16.23 5.46
N SER A 76 4.73 16.20 4.74
CA SER A 76 6.08 16.30 5.30
C SER A 76 6.76 17.59 4.83
N PRO A 77 7.50 18.30 5.71
CA PRO A 77 8.31 19.46 5.33
C PRO A 77 9.63 19.07 4.65
N ASP A 78 10.01 17.80 4.68
CA ASP A 78 11.17 17.28 3.94
C ASP A 78 10.78 17.01 2.48
N ASP A 79 11.36 17.77 1.55
CA ASP A 79 11.09 17.69 0.11
C ASP A 79 11.33 16.29 -0.48
N ASN A 80 12.33 15.55 0.01
CA ASN A 80 12.60 14.20 -0.50
C ASN A 80 11.52 13.21 -0.07
N VAL A 81 11.07 13.33 1.19
CA VAL A 81 9.96 12.50 1.71
C VAL A 81 8.66 12.88 1.02
N HIS A 82 8.42 14.18 0.82
CA HIS A 82 7.24 14.68 0.12
C HIS A 82 7.18 14.15 -1.32
N ALA A 83 8.27 14.30 -2.10
CA ALA A 83 8.34 13.79 -3.46
C ALA A 83 8.15 12.27 -3.53
N MET A 84 8.79 11.51 -2.63
CA MET A 84 8.59 10.06 -2.53
C MET A 84 7.13 9.70 -2.22
N LEU A 85 6.44 10.45 -1.36
CA LEU A 85 5.05 10.22 -1.04
C LEU A 85 4.14 10.53 -2.25
N GLU A 86 4.38 11.62 -2.98
CA GLU A 86 3.63 11.94 -4.19
C GLU A 86 3.77 10.86 -5.28
N ASP A 87 4.99 10.35 -5.49
CA ASP A 87 5.25 9.23 -6.39
C ASP A 87 4.42 7.99 -5.99
N VAL A 88 4.44 7.64 -4.71
CA VAL A 88 3.68 6.50 -4.16
C VAL A 88 2.18 6.70 -4.40
N LEU A 89 1.65 7.88 -4.08
CA LEU A 89 0.24 8.20 -4.24
C LEU A 89 -0.20 8.15 -5.71
N ALA A 90 0.64 8.59 -6.64
CA ALA A 90 0.37 8.49 -8.08
C ALA A 90 0.30 7.03 -8.54
N VAL A 91 1.26 6.20 -8.13
CA VAL A 91 1.30 4.77 -8.47
C VAL A 91 0.08 4.02 -7.90
N VAL A 92 -0.28 4.27 -6.64
CA VAL A 92 -1.45 3.65 -6.01
C VAL A 92 -2.73 4.10 -6.72
N ALA A 93 -2.87 5.38 -7.04
CA ALA A 93 -4.02 5.89 -7.78
C ALA A 93 -4.15 5.24 -9.17
N GLN A 94 -3.05 5.09 -9.91
CA GLN A 94 -3.04 4.43 -11.21
C GLN A 94 -3.49 2.96 -11.11
N LYS A 95 -2.97 2.23 -10.12
CA LYS A 95 -3.37 0.83 -9.85
C LYS A 95 -4.86 0.74 -9.50
N GLY A 96 -5.34 1.65 -8.65
CA GLY A 96 -6.75 1.75 -8.28
C GLY A 96 -7.65 1.97 -9.50
N ALA A 97 -7.32 2.95 -10.35
CA ALA A 97 -8.07 3.25 -11.56
C ALA A 97 -8.09 2.08 -12.55
N ARG A 98 -6.94 1.41 -12.75
CA ARG A 98 -6.86 0.21 -13.61
C ARG A 98 -7.77 -0.90 -13.09
N ARG A 99 -7.75 -1.17 -11.77
CA ARG A 99 -8.60 -2.19 -11.15
C ARG A 99 -10.08 -1.86 -11.30
N GLU A 100 -10.46 -0.61 -11.04
CA GLU A 100 -11.84 -0.17 -11.19
C GLU A 100 -12.33 -0.30 -12.65
N ALA A 101 -11.52 0.09 -13.62
CA ALA A 101 -11.83 -0.05 -15.03
C ALA A 101 -12.02 -1.52 -15.43
N LEU A 102 -11.13 -2.41 -14.98
CA LEU A 102 -11.25 -3.85 -15.20
C LEU A 102 -12.53 -4.43 -14.57
N GLN A 103 -12.86 -4.04 -13.35
CA GLN A 103 -14.09 -4.48 -12.68
C GLN A 103 -15.34 -3.99 -13.41
N LYS A 104 -15.36 -2.75 -13.91
CA LYS A 104 -16.47 -2.23 -14.73
C LYS A 104 -16.61 -2.99 -16.04
N ALA A 105 -15.50 -3.24 -16.74
CA ALA A 105 -15.50 -4.02 -17.96
C ALA A 105 -16.00 -5.46 -17.73
N PHE A 106 -15.57 -6.09 -16.63
CA PHE A 106 -16.02 -7.42 -16.24
C PHE A 106 -17.53 -7.47 -16.00
N LYS A 107 -18.05 -6.55 -15.17
CA LYS A 107 -19.49 -6.43 -14.88
C LYS A 107 -20.30 -6.19 -16.15
N ALA A 108 -19.83 -5.34 -17.06
CA ALA A 108 -20.50 -5.05 -18.32
C ALA A 108 -20.47 -6.25 -19.30
N SER A 109 -19.44 -7.09 -19.23
CA SER A 109 -19.29 -8.24 -20.13
C SER A 109 -20.27 -9.39 -19.85
N GLY A 110 -20.74 -9.53 -18.61
CA GLY A 110 -21.57 -10.66 -18.17
C GLY A 110 -20.87 -12.04 -18.24
N LYS A 111 -19.56 -12.07 -18.51
CA LYS A 111 -18.77 -13.29 -18.68
C LYS A 111 -18.37 -13.93 -17.36
N SER A 112 -17.97 -15.20 -17.39
CA SER A 112 -17.27 -15.80 -16.27
C SER A 112 -15.86 -15.19 -16.11
N VAL A 113 -15.26 -15.32 -14.92
CA VAL A 113 -13.90 -14.82 -14.67
C VAL A 113 -12.88 -15.50 -15.58
N ALA A 114 -13.07 -16.77 -15.92
CA ALA A 114 -12.17 -17.51 -16.81
C ALA A 114 -12.21 -16.94 -18.24
N ASP A 115 -13.42 -16.75 -18.79
CA ASP A 115 -13.58 -16.22 -20.16
C ASP A 115 -13.14 -14.75 -20.25
N PHE A 116 -13.33 -13.99 -19.17
CA PHE A 116 -12.85 -12.62 -19.09
C PHE A 116 -11.32 -12.56 -19.01
N ALA A 117 -10.70 -13.45 -18.24
CA ALA A 117 -9.25 -13.56 -18.15
C ALA A 117 -8.64 -13.90 -19.51
N GLU A 118 -9.20 -14.89 -20.21
CA GLU A 118 -8.79 -15.25 -21.56
C GLU A 118 -8.88 -14.07 -22.54
N MET A 119 -10.00 -13.32 -22.51
CA MET A 119 -10.21 -12.16 -23.39
C MET A 119 -9.16 -11.06 -23.21
N TYR A 120 -8.67 -10.86 -22.00
CA TYR A 120 -7.63 -9.86 -21.69
C TYR A 120 -6.21 -10.45 -21.62
N GLY A 121 -6.03 -11.73 -21.95
CA GLY A 121 -4.75 -12.43 -21.85
C GLY A 121 -4.20 -12.49 -20.42
N LEU A 122 -5.08 -12.49 -19.42
CA LEU A 122 -4.73 -12.58 -18.00
C LEU A 122 -4.72 -14.02 -17.53
N ASP A 123 -3.87 -14.32 -16.55
CA ASP A 123 -3.97 -15.56 -15.80
C ASP A 123 -5.28 -15.57 -14.98
N PRO A 124 -6.05 -16.69 -14.93
CA PRO A 124 -7.30 -16.75 -14.19
C PRO A 124 -7.18 -16.46 -12.69
N ALA A 125 -6.05 -16.78 -12.04
CA ALA A 125 -5.83 -16.46 -10.63
C ALA A 125 -5.46 -14.97 -10.46
N GLU A 126 -4.72 -14.38 -11.39
CA GLU A 126 -4.52 -12.93 -11.46
C GLU A 126 -5.84 -12.18 -11.65
N ALA A 127 -6.67 -12.60 -12.61
CA ALA A 127 -7.98 -12.02 -12.86
C ALA A 127 -8.88 -12.10 -11.61
N ARG A 128 -8.90 -13.24 -10.90
CA ARG A 128 -9.63 -13.35 -9.62
C ARG A 128 -9.15 -12.35 -8.57
N ARG A 129 -7.84 -12.12 -8.45
CA ARG A 129 -7.29 -11.14 -7.48
C ARG A 129 -7.63 -9.70 -7.84
N LEU A 130 -7.63 -9.37 -9.14
CA LEU A 130 -7.97 -8.03 -9.61
C LEU A 130 -9.49 -7.74 -9.54
N LEU A 131 -10.32 -8.77 -9.65
CA LEU A 131 -11.78 -8.66 -9.68
C LEU A 131 -12.46 -8.90 -8.33
N ALA A 132 -11.74 -9.39 -7.32
CA ALA A 132 -12.19 -9.45 -5.92
C ALA A 132 -12.33 -8.04 -5.32
#